data_AF-A0A836S4Y3-F1
#
_entry.id   AF-A0A836S4Y3-F1
#
_cell.length_a   1.000
_cell.length_b   1.000
_cell.length_c   1.000
_cell.angle_alpha   90.00
_cell.angle_beta   90.00
_cell.angle_gamma   90.00
#
_symmetry.space_group_name_H-M   'P 1'
#
loop_
_entity.id
_entity.type
_entity.pdbx_description
1 polymer ?
#
loop_
_entity_poly.entity_id
_entity_poly.type
_entity_poly.pdbx_seq_one_letter_code
_entity_poly.pdbx_strand_id
1 'polypeptide(L)'
;MNQSKSKLIVEGQADSLFFQALIEREQLSIDVEPRYGITKINALLSKLFKDLQDGTVEHLGIVADADYTVPKTEGGFIVVDSILHTQT
;
A
#
# COMPACT_ATOMS: atom_id res chain seq x y z
N MET A 1 -21.20 -4.29 10.70
CA MET A 1 -20.31 -3.34 10.00
C MET A 1 -19.32 -4.18 9.21
N ASN A 2 -19.33 -4.11 7.87
CA ASN A 2 -18.33 -4.80 7.05
C ASN A 2 -17.04 -3.96 7.08
N GLN A 3 -16.02 -4.47 7.76
CA GLN A 3 -14.70 -3.87 7.74
C GLN A 3 -14.05 -4.19 6.38
N SER A 4 -13.43 -3.20 5.72
CA SER A 4 -12.70 -3.43 4.48
C SER A 4 -11.58 -4.46 4.70
N LYS A 5 -11.50 -5.49 3.85
CA LYS A 5 -10.38 -6.43 3.81
C LYS A 5 -9.23 -5.98 2.90
N SER A 6 -9.36 -4.80 2.29
CA SER A 6 -8.34 -4.19 1.44
C SER A 6 -7.67 -3.04 2.19
N LYS A 7 -6.34 -3.03 2.20
CA LYS A 7 -5.53 -2.01 2.87
C LYS A 7 -4.52 -1.40 1.91
N LEU A 8 -4.39 -0.08 1.94
CA LEU A 8 -3.43 0.71 1.19
C LEU A 8 -2.51 1.47 2.15
N ILE A 9 -1.23 1.12 2.18
CA ILE A 9 -0.22 1.87 2.92
C ILE A 9 0.32 2.97 2.01
N VAL A 10 0.39 4.20 2.53
CA VAL A 10 0.93 5.34 1.78
C VAL A 10 2.01 6.05 2.59
N GLU A 11 3.08 6.50 1.96
CA GLU A 11 4.17 7.19 2.66
C GLU A 11 3.78 8.59 3.14
N GLY A 12 3.22 9.41 2.26
CA GLY A 12 2.95 10.82 2.52
C GLY A 12 1.52 11.16 2.93
N GLN A 13 1.36 12.34 3.54
CA GLN A 13 0.04 12.91 3.83
C GLN A 13 -0.68 13.30 2.53
N ALA A 14 0.08 13.82 1.57
CA ALA A 14 -0.44 14.18 0.26
C ALA A 14 -1.01 12.95 -0.46
N ASP A 15 -0.28 11.83 -0.46
CA ASP A 15 -0.74 10.56 -1.06
C ASP A 15 -2.00 10.07 -0.37
N SER A 16 -2.04 10.13 0.96
CA SER A 16 -3.22 9.75 1.74
C SER A 16 -4.46 10.52 1.30
N LEU A 17 -4.36 11.84 1.20
CA LEU A 17 -5.48 12.69 0.76
C LEU A 17 -5.87 12.39 -0.70
N PHE A 18 -4.90 12.20 -1.59
CA PHE A 18 -5.15 11.88 -2.99
C PHE A 18 -5.90 10.55 -3.15
N PHE A 19 -5.42 9.47 -2.51
CA PHE A 19 -6.05 8.15 -2.61
C PHE A 19 -7.38 8.09 -1.88
N GLN A 20 -7.56 8.78 -0.74
CA GLN A 20 -8.86 8.87 -0.08
C GLN A 20 -9.91 9.50 -1.00
N ALA A 21 -9.57 10.60 -1.69
CA ALA A 21 -10.48 11.23 -2.63
C ALA A 21 -10.82 10.32 -3.83
N LEU A 22 -9.83 9.57 -4.34
CA LEU A 22 -10.05 8.62 -5.43
C LEU A 22 -10.93 7.43 -4.99
N ILE A 23 -10.67 6.87 -3.81
CA ILE A 23 -11.45 5.77 -3.23
C ILE A 23 -12.91 6.19 -3.00
N GLU A 24 -13.14 7.40 -2.50
CA GLU A 24 -14.47 7.95 -2.32
C GLU A 24 -15.19 8.14 -3.67
N ARG A 25 -14.50 8.72 -4.66
CA ARG A 25 -15.04 8.94 -6.01
C ARG A 25 -15.47 7.64 -6.67
N GLU A 26 -14.65 6.60 -6.56
CA GLU A 26 -14.88 5.29 -7.17
C GLU A 26 -15.72 4.35 -6.28
N GLN A 27 -16.18 4.82 -5.11
CA GLN A 27 -16.96 4.04 -4.13
C GLN A 27 -16.28 2.72 -3.73
N LEU A 28 -14.96 2.75 -3.59
CA LEU A 28 -14.17 1.59 -3.20
C LEU A 28 -14.17 1.43 -1.68
N SER A 29 -14.09 0.18 -1.20
CA SER A 29 -13.90 -0.14 0.21
C SER A 29 -12.44 -0.53 0.43
N ILE A 30 -11.60 0.48 0.69
CA ILE A 30 -10.16 0.32 0.93
C ILE A 30 -9.78 1.18 2.13
N ASP A 31 -9.08 0.59 3.10
CA ASP A 31 -8.55 1.31 4.28
C ASP A 31 -7.20 1.93 3.94
N VAL A 32 -7.10 3.26 3.98
CA VAL A 32 -5.86 4.00 3.67
C VAL A 32 -5.12 4.32 4.97
N GLU A 33 -3.92 3.79 5.10
CA GLU A 33 -3.10 3.92 6.30
C GLU A 33 -1.83 4.74 5.99
N PRO A 34 -1.77 6.03 6.36
CA PRO A 34 -0.59 6.86 6.14
C PRO A 34 0.55 6.47 7.09
N ARG A 35 1.77 6.39 6.55
CA ARG A 35 3.00 6.01 7.24
C ARG A 35 4.13 6.95 6.81
N TYR A 36 4.13 8.11 7.46
CA TYR A 36 5.08 9.22 7.27
C TYR A 36 6.54 8.81 7.43
N GLY A 37 7.13 8.36 6.32
CA GLY A 37 8.53 7.98 6.16
C GLY A 37 8.76 6.48 5.94
N ILE A 38 9.55 6.17 4.92
CA ILE A 38 10.11 4.86 4.54
C ILE A 38 10.43 3.91 5.70
N THR A 39 11.12 4.38 6.74
CA THR A 39 11.55 3.54 7.87
C THR A 39 10.37 2.98 8.66
N LYS A 40 9.23 3.68 8.66
CA LYS A 40 8.01 3.23 9.34
C LYS A 40 7.23 2.20 8.53
N ILE A 41 7.30 2.24 7.20
CA ILE A 41 6.71 1.21 6.33
C ILE A 41 7.47 -0.10 6.54
N ASN A 42 8.81 -0.06 6.49
CA ASN A 42 9.65 -1.24 6.68
C ASN A 42 9.42 -1.93 8.03
N ALA A 43 9.22 -1.17 9.12
CA ALA A 43 8.92 -1.73 10.43
C ALA A 43 7.56 -2.44 10.52
N LEU A 44 6.67 -2.25 9.53
CA LEU A 44 5.32 -2.82 9.50
C LEU A 44 5.20 -4.01 8.55
N LEU A 45 6.13 -4.20 7.62
CA LEU A 45 6.08 -5.23 6.58
C LEU A 45 5.82 -6.62 7.19
N SER A 46 6.62 -7.05 8.16
CA SER A 46 6.43 -8.32 8.90
C SER A 46 5.00 -8.51 9.44
N LYS A 47 4.39 -7.46 9.99
CA LYS A 47 3.02 -7.50 10.49
C LYS A 47 2.02 -7.59 9.33
N LEU A 48 2.19 -6.77 8.30
CA LEU A 48 1.30 -6.74 7.12
C LEU A 48 1.31 -8.09 6.38
N PHE A 49 2.47 -8.75 6.29
CA PHE A 49 2.58 -10.10 5.76
C PHE A 49 1.84 -11.12 6.60
N LYS A 50 1.93 -11.02 7.93
CA LYS A 50 1.15 -11.87 8.82
C LYS A 50 -0.36 -11.63 8.66
N ASP A 51 -0.78 -10.37 8.56
CA ASP A 51 -2.19 -10.01 8.35
C ASP A 51 -2.73 -10.60 7.02
N LEU A 52 -1.90 -10.68 5.98
CA LEU A 52 -2.21 -11.36 4.71
C LEU A 52 -2.29 -12.90 4.89
N GLN A 53 -1.31 -13.52 5.55
CA GLN A 53 -1.27 -14.96 5.79
C GLN A 53 -2.47 -15.45 6.60
N ASP A 54 -2.85 -14.69 7.63
CA ASP A 54 -3.95 -15.01 8.54
C ASP A 54 -5.33 -14.62 7.94
N GLY A 55 -5.37 -14.05 6.73
CA GLY A 55 -6.61 -13.65 6.03
C GLY A 55 -7.34 -12.46 6.66
N THR A 56 -6.67 -11.73 7.54
CA THR A 56 -7.19 -10.48 8.15
C THR A 56 -7.24 -9.37 7.11
N VAL A 57 -6.28 -9.35 6.19
CA VAL A 57 -6.26 -8.54 4.97
C VAL A 57 -6.25 -9.49 3.77
N GLU A 58 -7.11 -9.27 2.78
CA GLU A 58 -7.14 -10.03 1.53
C GLU A 58 -6.32 -9.35 0.43
N HIS A 59 -6.28 -8.01 0.44
CA HIS A 59 -5.57 -7.22 -0.56
C HIS A 59 -4.72 -6.14 0.13
N LEU A 60 -3.42 -6.13 -0.14
CA LEU A 60 -2.47 -5.15 0.38
C LEU A 60 -1.82 -4.39 -0.78
N GLY A 61 -1.93 -3.06 -0.76
CA GLY A 61 -1.16 -2.16 -1.61
C GLY A 61 -0.20 -1.31 -0.77
N ILE A 62 0.97 -1.00 -1.32
CA ILE A 62 1.89 -0.02 -0.76
C ILE A 62 2.20 0.98 -1.86
N VAL A 63 2.00 2.27 -1.58
CA VAL A 63 2.41 3.38 -2.44
C VAL A 63 3.46 4.17 -1.69
N ALA A 64 4.64 4.26 -2.29
CA ALA A 64 5.77 5.01 -1.78
C ALA A 64 6.46 5.69 -2.95
N ASP A 65 7.33 6.65 -2.64
CA ASP A 65 8.08 7.37 -3.66
C ASP A 65 9.03 6.42 -4.43
N ALA A 66 9.46 6.84 -5.62
CA ALA A 66 10.27 6.00 -6.51
C ALA A 66 11.64 5.61 -5.93
N ASP A 67 12.12 6.32 -4.91
CA ASP A 67 13.35 6.00 -4.17
C ASP A 67 13.13 5.01 -3.02
N TYR A 68 11.90 4.48 -2.86
CA TYR A 68 11.55 3.47 -1.89
C TYR A 68 12.32 2.16 -2.12
N THR A 69 13.17 1.80 -1.16
CA THR A 69 13.88 0.52 -1.16
C THR A 69 13.32 -0.44 -0.10
N VAL A 70 12.84 -1.59 -0.55
CA VAL A 70 12.43 -2.69 0.34
C VAL A 70 13.67 -3.42 0.89
N PRO A 71 13.76 -3.67 2.20
CA PRO A 71 14.79 -4.53 2.77
C PRO A 71 14.75 -5.93 2.15
N LYS A 72 15.87 -6.40 1.59
CA LYS A 72 15.98 -7.71 0.90
C LYS A 72 15.60 -8.93 1.76
N THR A 73 15.54 -8.75 3.08
CA THR A 73 15.24 -9.80 4.06
C THR A 73 13.75 -10.10 4.20
N GLU A 74 12.87 -9.17 3.79
CA GLU A 74 11.42 -9.37 3.81
C GLU A 74 10.94 -9.50 2.37
N GLY A 75 11.11 -10.71 1.83
CA GLY A 75 10.86 -11.01 0.42
C GLY A 75 9.41 -10.73 -0.02
N GLY A 76 9.26 -10.39 -1.30
CA GLY A 76 8.00 -10.55 -2.03
C GLY A 76 7.47 -9.31 -2.76
N PHE A 77 8.06 -8.13 -2.60
CA PHE A 77 7.59 -6.97 -3.36
C PHE A 77 8.26 -6.92 -4.73
N ILE A 78 7.45 -7.05 -5.78
CA ILE A 78 7.81 -6.57 -7.11
C ILE A 78 7.61 -5.06 -7.05
N VAL A 79 8.70 -4.30 -7.07
CA VAL A 79 8.62 -2.88 -7.42
C VAL A 79 8.15 -2.84 -8.87
N VAL A 80 6.87 -2.53 -9.08
CA VAL A 80 6.36 -2.28 -10.42
C VAL A 80 6.82 -0.86 -10.78
N ASP A 81 8.04 -0.76 -11.31
CA ASP A 81 8.50 0.45 -11.97
C ASP A 81 7.52 0.74 -13.11
N SER A 82 6.60 1.69 -12.89
CA SER A 82 5.73 2.33 -13.88
C SER A 82 5.21 1.42 -15.00
N ILE A 83 3.94 0.98 -14.91
CA ILE A 83 3.21 0.50 -16.09
C ILE A 83 2.86 1.72 -16.97
N LEU A 84 3.84 2.23 -17.71
CA LEU A 84 3.61 3.06 -18.90
C LEU A 84 3.74 2.14 -20.12
N HIS A 85 2.70 1.35 -20.37
CA HIS A 85 2.50 0.76 -21.70
C HIS A 85 1.70 1.77 -22.53
N THR A 86 2.40 2.73 -23.15
CA THR A 86 1.87 3.42 -24.32
C THR A 86 1.94 2.43 -25.49
N GLN A 87 0.80 1.88 -25.90
CA GLN A 87 0.70 1.15 -27.16
C GLN A 87 0.69 2.16 -28.31
N THR A 88 1.65 2.01 -29.23
CA THR A 88 1.60 2.53 -30.61
C THR A 88 0.83 1.58 -31.51
#